data_AF-K0RE22-F1
#
_entry.id   AF-K0RE22-F1
#
_cell.length_a   1.000
_cell.length_b   1.000
_cell.length_c   1.000
_cell.angle_alpha   90.00
_cell.angle_beta   90.00
_cell.angle_gamma   90.00
#
_symmetry.space_group_name_H-M   'P 1'
#
loop_
_entity.id
_entity.type
_entity.pdbx_description
1 polymer ?
#
loop_
_entity_poly.entity_id
_entity_poly.type
_entity_poly.pdbx_seq_one_letter_code
_entity_poly.pdbx_strand_id
1 'polypeptide(L)'
;RPPQPALLDSQSVRPDTILLLDTFFHVVVFHGETCAAWREQRYHEQEEHVAFRNLLEAPQADAQMIMDNRFPVPRYILCDQHKSEARFLMAKLNPSVTHNNEGAGAQVFTDDVSLRVFMEHLMKLAVQS
;
A
#
# COMPACT_ATOMS: atom_id res chain seq x y z
N ARG A 1 -3.35 -10.89 12.85
CA ARG A 1 -4.72 -10.32 12.71
C ARG A 1 -5.23 -10.69 11.32
N PRO A 2 -6.54 -10.86 11.12
CA PRO A 2 -7.05 -11.08 9.76
C PRO A 2 -6.74 -9.84 8.89
N PRO A 3 -6.55 -10.02 7.57
CA PRO A 3 -6.38 -8.91 6.65
C PRO A 3 -7.62 -8.00 6.70
N GLN A 4 -7.39 -6.69 6.56
CA GLN A 4 -8.45 -5.67 6.58
C GLN A 4 -8.28 -4.74 5.39
N PRO A 5 -9.39 -4.36 4.70
CA PRO A 5 -9.34 -3.32 3.70
C PRO A 5 -8.82 -2.01 4.29
N ALA A 6 -7.97 -1.33 3.53
CA ALA A 6 -7.44 -0.01 3.87
C ALA A 6 -7.88 1.00 2.80
N LEU A 7 -7.95 2.28 3.16
CA LEU A 7 -8.17 3.34 2.18
C LEU A 7 -7.00 3.38 1.20
N LEU A 8 -7.27 3.62 -0.08
CA LEU A 8 -6.25 3.84 -1.10
C LEU A 8 -5.66 5.25 -0.96
N ASP A 9 -4.96 5.45 0.15
CA ASP A 9 -4.55 6.75 0.65
C ASP A 9 -3.14 6.66 1.23
N SER A 10 -2.39 7.75 1.13
CA SER A 10 -1.03 7.86 1.65
C SER A 10 -0.92 7.58 3.16
N GLN A 11 -1.99 7.80 3.92
CA GLN A 11 -2.08 7.50 5.36
C GLN A 11 -2.10 6.00 5.67
N SER A 12 -2.50 5.16 4.71
CA SER A 12 -2.51 3.70 4.88
C SER A 12 -1.11 3.08 4.83
N VAL A 13 -0.12 3.81 4.32
CA VAL A 13 1.27 3.36 4.25
C VAL A 13 1.93 3.57 5.61
N ARG A 14 2.14 2.48 6.34
CA ARG A 14 2.78 2.49 7.67
C ARG A 14 4.00 1.56 7.73
N PRO A 15 5.03 1.89 8.52
CA PRO A 15 6.25 1.07 8.66
C PRO A 15 6.00 -0.37 9.12
N ASP A 16 4.96 -0.60 9.93
CA ASP A 16 4.64 -1.85 10.60
C ASP A 16 3.56 -2.68 9.88
N THR A 17 3.31 -2.38 8.60
CA THR A 17 2.24 -3.01 7.81
C THR A 17 2.75 -3.61 6.51
N ILE A 18 2.04 -4.64 6.04
CA ILE A 18 2.19 -5.17 4.69
C ILE A 18 0.89 -4.87 3.93
N LEU A 19 1.01 -4.32 2.73
CA LEU A 19 -0.12 -3.95 1.89
C LEU A 19 -0.13 -4.83 0.64
N LEU A 20 -1.32 -5.29 0.27
CA LEU A 20 -1.60 -5.92 -1.02
C LEU A 20 -2.44 -4.94 -1.85
N LEU A 21 -1.89 -4.45 -2.95
CA LEU A 21 -2.60 -3.61 -3.91
C LEU A 21 -2.89 -4.41 -5.17
N ASP A 22 -4.15 -4.43 -5.57
CA ASP A 22 -4.61 -4.97 -6.84
C ASP A 22 -5.15 -3.85 -7.73
N THR A 23 -4.47 -3.60 -8.86
CA THR A 23 -4.85 -2.59 -9.86
C THR A 23 -5.41 -3.20 -11.15
N PHE A 24 -5.89 -4.45 -11.08
CA PHE A 24 -6.19 -5.31 -12.22
C PHE A 24 -4.95 -5.75 -13.00
N PHE A 25 -4.13 -4.82 -13.50
CA PHE A 25 -2.95 -5.09 -14.34
C PHE A 25 -1.66 -5.34 -13.55
N HIS A 26 -1.60 -4.86 -12.30
CA HIS A 26 -0.48 -5.10 -11.38
C HIS A 26 -1.03 -5.61 -10.05
N VAL A 27 -0.32 -6.58 -9.48
CA VAL A 27 -0.50 -7.03 -8.10
C VAL A 27 0.77 -6.68 -7.35
N VAL A 28 0.66 -5.77 -6.37
CA VAL A 28 1.80 -5.24 -5.61
C VAL A 28 1.70 -5.71 -4.17
N VAL A 29 2.72 -6.40 -3.69
CA VAL A 29 2.92 -6.67 -2.26
C VAL A 29 3.99 -5.71 -1.76
N PHE A 30 3.61 -4.87 -0.81
CA PHE A 30 4.44 -3.80 -0.26
C PHE A 30 4.73 -4.05 1.21
N HIS A 31 6.00 -4.06 1.61
CA HIS A 31 6.40 -4.10 3.02
C HIS A 31 6.75 -2.71 3.53
N GLY A 32 6.13 -2.33 4.65
CA GLY A 32 6.57 -1.18 5.43
C GLY A 32 8.00 -1.36 5.94
N GLU A 33 8.66 -0.25 6.25
CA GLU A 33 10.07 -0.22 6.67
C GLU A 33 10.41 -1.19 7.81
N THR A 34 9.59 -1.24 8.87
CA THR A 34 9.81 -2.13 10.02
C THR A 34 9.65 -3.60 9.62
N CYS A 35 8.62 -3.93 8.83
CA CYS A 35 8.44 -5.29 8.32
C CYS A 35 9.61 -5.73 7.43
N ALA A 36 10.09 -4.84 6.55
CA ALA A 36 11.23 -5.12 5.70
C ALA A 36 12.51 -5.34 6.52
N ALA A 37 12.77 -4.50 7.53
CA ALA A 37 13.92 -4.65 8.42
C ALA A 37 13.90 -5.98 9.19
N TRP A 38 12.75 -6.39 9.73
CA TRP A 38 12.60 -7.69 10.41
C TRP A 38 12.77 -8.88 9.46
N ARG A 39 12.34 -8.74 8.20
CA ARG A 39 12.57 -9.76 7.16
C ARG A 39 14.06 -9.88 6.87
N GLU A 40 14.77 -8.77 6.70
CA GLU A 40 16.23 -8.73 6.44
C GLU A 40 17.05 -9.33 7.60
N GLN A 41 16.61 -9.12 8.85
CA GLN A 41 17.19 -9.74 10.05
C GLN A 41 16.83 -11.22 10.21
N ARG A 42 16.07 -11.79 9.27
CA ARG A 42 15.66 -13.20 9.24
C ARG A 42 14.87 -13.65 10.47
N TYR A 43 14.13 -12.75 11.12
CA TYR A 43 13.28 -13.14 12.24
C TYR A 43 12.26 -14.19 11.84
N HIS A 44 11.72 -14.12 10.62
CA HIS A 44 10.80 -15.12 10.10
C HIS A 44 11.38 -16.54 10.00
N GLU A 45 12.70 -16.73 9.99
CA GLU A 45 13.32 -18.07 9.97
C GLU A 45 13.36 -18.71 11.37
N GLN A 46 13.25 -17.91 12.43
CA GLN A 46 13.32 -18.37 13.81
C GLN A 46 12.01 -19.04 14.24
N GLU A 47 12.10 -20.15 14.98
CA GLU A 47 10.93 -20.90 15.46
C GLU A 47 10.07 -20.08 16.42
N GLU A 48 10.63 -19.09 17.10
CA GLU A 48 9.91 -18.19 18.01
C GLU A 48 9.03 -17.16 17.28
N HIS A 49 9.22 -17.01 15.96
CA HIS A 49 8.62 -15.94 15.16
C HIS A 49 7.75 -16.47 14.00
N VAL A 50 7.12 -17.63 14.19
CA VAL A 50 6.16 -18.22 13.22
C VAL A 50 5.06 -17.22 12.84
N ALA A 51 4.58 -16.41 13.78
CA ALA A 51 3.56 -15.41 13.50
C ALA A 51 4.01 -14.38 12.45
N PHE A 52 5.29 -13.98 12.46
CA PHE A 52 5.85 -13.06 11.48
C PHE A 52 6.07 -13.74 10.12
N ARG A 53 6.47 -15.01 10.10
CA ARG A 53 6.53 -15.83 8.87
C ARG A 53 5.16 -15.89 8.19
N ASN A 54 4.12 -16.26 8.94
CA ASN A 54 2.76 -16.32 8.43
C ASN A 54 2.26 -14.95 7.93
N LEU A 55 2.68 -13.86 8.58
CA LEU A 55 2.35 -12.50 8.15
C LEU A 55 2.96 -12.16 6.79
N LEU A 56 4.19 -12.61 6.50
CA LEU A 56 4.86 -12.42 5.21
C LEU A 56 4.27 -13.29 4.10
N GLU A 57 3.83 -14.50 4.42
CA GLU A 57 3.31 -15.48 3.45
C GLU A 57 1.87 -15.17 3.02
N ALA A 58 1.01 -14.70 3.94
CA ALA A 58 -0.41 -14.44 3.66
C ALA A 58 -0.66 -13.56 2.40
N PRO A 59 -0.05 -12.36 2.25
CA PRO A 59 -0.28 -11.53 1.08
C PRO A 59 0.28 -12.12 -0.22
N GLN A 60 1.30 -13.00 -0.14
CA GLN A 60 1.84 -13.70 -1.31
C GLN A 60 0.88 -14.79 -1.79
N ALA A 61 0.27 -15.53 -0.87
CA ALA A 61 -0.76 -16.51 -1.21
C ALA A 61 -1.98 -15.84 -1.86
N ASP A 62 -2.45 -14.72 -1.30
CA ASP A 62 -3.54 -13.94 -1.87
C ASP A 62 -3.18 -13.39 -3.26
N ALA A 63 -1.95 -12.88 -3.43
CA ALA A 63 -1.45 -12.40 -4.72
C ALA A 63 -1.42 -13.52 -5.78
N GLN A 64 -0.95 -14.72 -5.41
CA GLN A 64 -0.92 -15.87 -6.31
C GLN A 64 -2.32 -16.27 -6.74
N MET A 65 -3.27 -16.33 -5.80
CA MET A 65 -4.67 -16.63 -6.11
C MET A 65 -5.26 -15.60 -7.08
N ILE A 66 -4.94 -14.31 -6.94
CA ILE A 66 -5.38 -13.27 -7.88
C ILE A 66 -4.80 -13.51 -9.28
N MET A 67 -3.51 -13.84 -9.36
CA MET A 67 -2.82 -14.07 -10.64
C MET A 67 -3.37 -15.29 -11.39
N ASP A 68 -3.62 -16.40 -10.68
CA ASP A 68 -4.09 -17.64 -11.27
C ASP A 68 -5.51 -17.53 -11.85
N ASN A 69 -6.33 -16.63 -11.28
CA ASN A 69 -7.72 -16.45 -11.68
C ASN A 69 -7.94 -15.28 -12.67
N ARG A 70 -6.86 -14.65 -13.16
CA ARG A 70 -6.97 -13.44 -13.99
C ARG A 70 -6.34 -13.58 -15.38
N PHE A 71 -7.05 -13.07 -16.38
CA PHE A 71 -6.56 -12.92 -17.75
C PHE A 71 -6.77 -11.47 -18.25
N PRO A 72 -5.72 -10.81 -18.80
CA PRO A 72 -4.33 -11.26 -18.87
C PRO A 72 -3.69 -11.37 -17.47
N VAL A 73 -2.69 -12.25 -17.34
CA VAL A 73 -1.97 -12.42 -16.05
C VAL A 73 -1.35 -11.08 -15.66
N PRO A 74 -1.63 -10.55 -14.46
CA PRO A 74 -1.10 -9.26 -14.04
C PRO A 74 0.39 -9.35 -13.71
N ARG A 75 1.08 -8.21 -13.78
CA ARG A 75 2.48 -8.14 -13.35
C ARG A 75 2.55 -8.16 -11.83
N TYR A 76 3.26 -9.14 -11.28
CA TYR A 76 3.59 -9.20 -9.86
C TYR A 76 4.75 -8.26 -9.51
N ILE A 77 4.61 -7.53 -8.40
CA ILE A 77 5.64 -6.63 -7.88
C ILE A 77 5.73 -6.85 -6.38
N LEU A 78 6.93 -7.18 -5.90
CA LEU A 78 7.25 -7.27 -4.49
C LEU A 78 8.22 -6.14 -4.15
N CYS A 79 7.84 -5.23 -3.26
CA CYS A 79 8.68 -4.08 -2.96
C CYS A 79 8.63 -3.71 -1.48
N ASP A 80 9.63 -2.95 -1.06
CA ASP A 80 9.75 -2.44 0.29
C ASP A 80 9.69 -0.91 0.28
N GLN A 81 9.28 -0.33 1.40
CA GLN A 81 9.25 1.12 1.58
C GLN A 81 10.60 1.75 1.25
N HIS A 82 10.57 2.92 0.61
CA HIS A 82 11.75 3.67 0.15
C HIS A 82 12.58 3.01 -0.98
N LYS A 83 12.14 1.89 -1.57
CA LYS A 83 12.75 1.32 -2.77
C LYS A 83 12.06 1.80 -4.05
N SER A 84 12.75 1.69 -5.19
CA SER A 84 12.29 2.20 -6.48
C SER A 84 10.93 1.63 -6.92
N GLU A 85 10.69 0.34 -6.67
CA GLU A 85 9.44 -0.32 -7.07
C GLU A 85 8.25 0.07 -6.18
N ALA A 86 8.47 0.67 -5.01
CA ALA A 86 7.38 1.21 -4.18
C ALA A 86 6.55 2.27 -4.91
N ARG A 87 7.11 2.92 -5.95
CA ARG A 87 6.41 3.90 -6.77
C ARG A 87 5.14 3.35 -7.42
N PHE A 88 5.06 2.04 -7.68
CA PHE A 88 3.86 1.41 -8.26
C PHE A 88 2.66 1.48 -7.31
N LEU A 89 2.90 1.44 -6.00
CA LEU A 89 1.89 1.73 -4.98
C LEU A 89 1.68 3.24 -4.87
N MET A 90 2.74 4.01 -4.65
CA MET A 90 2.66 5.45 -4.33
C MET A 90 1.91 6.26 -5.39
N ALA A 91 2.09 5.94 -6.68
CA ALA A 91 1.42 6.62 -7.78
C ALA A 91 -0.10 6.34 -7.88
N LYS A 92 -0.64 5.44 -7.04
CA LYS A 92 -2.06 5.09 -6.99
C LYS A 92 -2.77 5.63 -5.75
N LEU A 93 -2.02 6.18 -4.79
CA LEU A 93 -2.56 6.65 -3.54
C LEU A 93 -3.15 8.04 -3.68
N ASN A 94 -4.24 8.28 -2.97
CA ASN A 94 -4.71 9.64 -2.72
C ASN A 94 -3.65 10.42 -1.90
N PRO A 95 -3.20 11.60 -2.35
CA PRO A 95 -2.16 12.39 -1.69
C PRO A 95 -2.71 13.19 -0.51
N SER A 96 -3.20 12.51 0.54
CA SER A 96 -3.65 13.17 1.77
C SER A 96 -2.49 13.74 2.60
N VAL A 97 -1.28 13.21 2.41
CA VAL A 97 -0.02 13.70 2.98
C VAL A 97 0.93 14.02 1.83
N THR A 98 1.32 15.29 1.70
CA THR A 98 2.19 15.78 0.63
C THR A 98 3.40 16.52 1.19
N HIS A 99 4.26 17.03 0.31
CA HIS A 99 5.37 17.91 0.69
C HIS A 99 4.92 19.27 1.28
N ASN A 100 3.66 19.65 1.07
CA ASN A 100 3.09 20.92 1.52
C ASN A 100 2.30 20.82 2.84
N ASN A 101 2.13 19.62 3.40
CA ASN A 101 1.40 19.43 4.65
C ASN A 101 1.99 18.28 5.47
N GLU A 102 2.23 18.52 6.75
CA GLU A 102 2.71 17.49 7.68
C GLU A 102 1.53 16.58 8.10
N GLY A 103 1.72 15.27 7.99
CA GLY A 103 0.70 14.28 8.35
C GLY A 103 1.30 12.90 8.61
N ALA A 104 0.52 12.03 9.23
CA ALA A 104 0.91 10.64 9.46
C ALA A 104 0.70 9.80 8.19
N GLY A 105 1.76 9.15 7.70
CA GLY A 105 1.71 8.31 6.50
C GLY A 105 2.91 8.53 5.59
N ALA A 106 2.90 7.90 4.42
CA ALA A 106 3.95 8.14 3.43
C ALA A 106 3.70 9.45 2.69
N GLN A 107 4.73 10.27 2.58
CA GLN A 107 4.66 11.52 1.83
C GLN A 107 4.62 11.23 0.32
N VAL A 108 3.58 11.72 -0.36
CA VAL A 108 3.46 11.64 -1.81
C VAL A 108 3.93 12.96 -2.42
N PHE A 109 4.96 12.90 -3.27
CA PHE A 109 5.49 14.05 -3.99
C PHE A 109 4.69 14.29 -5.28
N THR A 110 3.55 14.98 -5.14
CA THR A 110 2.70 15.40 -6.25
C THR A 110 2.02 16.74 -5.94
N ASP A 111 1.62 17.46 -6.99
CA ASP A 111 0.74 18.63 -6.94
C ASP A 111 -0.73 18.27 -7.21
N ASP A 112 -1.03 16.97 -7.34
CA ASP A 112 -2.41 16.48 -7.51
C ASP A 112 -3.28 16.83 -6.30
N VAL A 113 -4.56 17.07 -6.59
CA VAL A 113 -5.57 17.43 -5.60
C VAL A 113 -5.98 16.19 -4.80
N SER A 114 -5.93 16.26 -3.47
CA SER A 114 -6.45 15.18 -2.61
C SER A 114 -7.97 15.03 -2.76
N LEU A 115 -8.48 13.82 -2.50
CA LEU A 115 -9.90 13.51 -2.52
C LEU A 115 -10.72 14.44 -1.62
N ARG A 116 -10.17 14.85 -0.47
CA ARG A 116 -10.82 15.82 0.44
C ARG A 116 -11.08 17.14 -0.27
N VAL A 117 -10.05 17.71 -0.88
CA VAL A 117 -10.16 18.99 -1.59
C VAL A 117 -11.10 18.85 -2.78
N PHE A 118 -11.02 17.75 -3.54
CA PHE A 118 -11.98 17.45 -4.60
C PHE A 118 -13.42 17.47 -4.10
N MET A 119 -13.71 16.80 -2.98
CA MET A 119 -15.05 16.74 -2.40
C MET A 119 -15.52 18.11 -1.88
N GLU A 120 -14.64 18.92 -1.28
CA GLU A 120 -14.96 20.29 -0.85
C GLU A 120 -15.41 21.17 -2.03
N HIS A 121 -14.69 21.10 -3.15
CA HIS A 121 -15.07 21.81 -4.37
C HIS A 121 -16.39 21.29 -4.97
N LEU A 122 -16.55 19.97 -5.03
CA LEU A 122 -17.77 19.34 -5.54
C LEU A 122 -19.00 19.76 -4.73
N MET A 123 -18.93 19.70 -3.40
CA MET A 123 -20.03 20.10 -2.51
C MET A 123 -20.40 21.57 -2.71
N LYS A 124 -19.41 22.47 -2.80
CA LYS A 124 -19.64 23.90 -3.02
C LYS A 124 -20.39 24.16 -4.33
N LEU A 125 -19.99 23.50 -5.42
CA LEU A 125 -20.63 23.68 -6.73
C LEU A 125 -22.04 23.07 -6.78
N ALA A 126 -22.24 21.93 -6.11
CA ALA A 126 -23.53 21.25 -6.10
C ALA A 126 -24.65 22.04 -5.39
N VAL A 127 -24.30 22.89 -4.42
CA VAL A 127 -25.26 23.73 -3.67
C VAL A 127 -25.33 25.18 -4.16
N GLN A 128 -24.52 25.54 -5.17
CA GLN A 128 -24.66 26.82 -5.87
C GLN A 128 -25.87 26.73 -6.80
N SER A 129 -27.04 27.12 -6.28
CA SER A 129 -28.26 27.41 -7.03
C SER A 129 -28.66 28.86 -6.81
#